data_AF-A0A2N2ADQ0-F1
#
_entry.id   AF-A0A2N2ADQ0-F1
#
_cell.length_a   1.000
_cell.length_b   1.000
_cell.length_c   1.000
_cell.angle_alpha   90.00
_cell.angle_beta   90.00
_cell.angle_gamma   90.00
#
_symmetry.space_group_name_H-M   'P 1'
#
loop_
_entity.id
_entity.type
_entity.pdbx_description
1 polymer ?
#
loop_
_entity_poly.entity_id
_entity_poly.type
_entity_poly.pdbx_seq_one_letter_code
_entity_poly.pdbx_strand_id
1 'polypeptide(L)'
;MATLRGYAVKISWLGADHTYVKSSDGYVWPCWGRSSGGRNICSGSGSSSQANCISQPSSHAGIIYGITGVCHQTANRILWPSRKLVSAARGYWASSLAYGTYGSDIVAWLARIAACSLVKTDRAAKAAVMAPAKEREAAPQSAGEKSYMERLQALYEKEAAAPRTLMPGGKGGAPAELLGAELDLMLDYRLGKRVTDDAGAELKGLQQKLLAQMDSLGKGLYSNDITAAQYADRVNEQFAETLKRAVRVLGPEGYSSLFGVAVDERMLLIDPKIMVKVHK
;
A
#
# COMPACT_ATOMS: atom_id res chain seq x y z
N MET A 1 -23.39 -4.39 -6.43
CA MET A 1 -21.97 -4.65 -6.73
C MET A 1 -21.62 -3.89 -7.99
N ALA A 2 -20.46 -3.24 -7.99
CA ALA A 2 -19.90 -2.51 -9.12
C ALA A 2 -18.50 -3.07 -9.43
N THR A 3 -17.95 -2.73 -10.59
CA THR A 3 -16.56 -3.04 -10.89
C THR A 3 -15.66 -1.93 -10.36
N LEU A 4 -14.89 -2.22 -9.32
CA LEU A 4 -13.81 -1.36 -8.83
C LEU A 4 -12.56 -1.59 -9.69
N ARG A 5 -11.87 -0.52 -10.06
CA ARG A 5 -10.69 -0.52 -10.94
C ARG A 5 -9.56 0.27 -10.33
N GLY A 6 -8.37 -0.33 -10.24
CA GLY A 6 -7.14 0.34 -9.85
C GLY A 6 -6.37 0.80 -11.08
N TYR A 7 -5.90 2.04 -11.04
CA TYR A 7 -5.14 2.67 -12.11
C TYR A 7 -3.71 2.95 -11.66
N ALA A 8 -2.76 2.81 -12.58
CA ALA A 8 -1.38 3.25 -12.40
C ALA A 8 -1.00 4.32 -13.43
N VAL A 9 -0.43 5.42 -12.96
CA VAL A 9 0.06 6.52 -13.79
C VAL A 9 1.55 6.69 -13.57
N LYS A 10 2.33 6.57 -14.64
CA LYS A 10 3.79 6.69 -14.57
C LYS A 10 4.21 8.06 -14.04
N ILE A 11 5.03 8.08 -12.98
CA ILE A 11 5.75 9.26 -12.51
C ILE A 11 7.24 9.02 -12.72
N SER A 12 7.75 9.41 -13.88
CA SER A 12 9.12 9.08 -14.31
C SER A 12 10.21 9.55 -13.34
N TRP A 13 9.99 10.66 -12.61
CA TRP A 13 11.00 11.21 -11.70
C TRP A 13 11.03 10.54 -10.32
N LEU A 14 9.95 9.86 -9.93
CA LEU A 14 9.83 9.19 -8.63
C LEU A 14 10.34 7.74 -8.68
N GLY A 15 10.41 7.15 -9.87
CA GLY A 15 10.71 5.72 -10.05
C GLY A 15 9.57 4.78 -9.65
N ALA A 16 8.44 5.32 -9.19
CA ALA A 16 7.22 4.58 -8.84
C ALA A 16 5.99 5.16 -9.55
N ASP A 17 4.95 4.34 -9.73
CA ASP A 17 3.69 4.78 -10.31
C ASP A 17 2.80 5.48 -9.25
N HIS A 18 2.04 6.46 -9.69
CA HIS A 18 0.88 6.96 -8.94
C HIS A 18 -0.29 6.01 -9.09
N THR A 19 -1.08 5.80 -8.04
CA THR A 19 -2.30 4.98 -8.14
C THR A 19 -3.54 5.68 -7.65
N TYR A 20 -4.68 5.39 -8.30
CA TYR A 20 -6.01 5.86 -7.90
C TYR A 20 -7.06 4.80 -8.25
N VAL A 21 -8.29 4.98 -7.76
CA VAL A 21 -9.38 4.00 -7.95
C VAL A 21 -10.59 4.66 -8.60
N LYS A 22 -11.27 3.92 -9.47
CA LYS A 22 -12.58 4.27 -10.04
C LYS A 22 -13.56 3.11 -9.88
N SER A 23 -14.84 3.41 -9.97
CA SER A 23 -15.91 2.41 -10.01
C SER A 23 -16.79 2.54 -11.25
N SER A 24 -17.40 1.43 -11.68
CA SER A 24 -18.35 1.42 -12.80
C SER A 24 -19.66 2.19 -12.55
N ASP A 25 -19.96 2.53 -11.30
CA ASP A 25 -21.12 3.36 -10.91
C ASP A 25 -20.77 4.85 -10.73
N GLY A 26 -19.59 5.28 -11.20
CA GLY A 26 -19.24 6.69 -11.34
C GLY A 26 -18.39 7.26 -10.20
N TYR A 27 -18.14 6.51 -9.12
CA TYR A 27 -17.21 6.97 -8.09
C TYR A 27 -15.77 7.06 -8.62
N VAL A 28 -15.08 8.12 -8.23
CA VAL A 28 -13.67 8.36 -8.49
C VAL A 28 -13.01 8.79 -7.20
N TRP A 29 -11.98 8.05 -6.79
CA TRP A 29 -11.22 8.34 -5.57
C TRP A 29 -9.83 8.86 -5.94
N PRO A 30 -9.64 10.19 -6.03
CA PRO A 30 -8.34 10.78 -6.32
C PRO A 30 -7.36 10.48 -5.18
N CYS A 31 -6.14 10.07 -5.53
CA CYS A 31 -5.07 9.97 -4.56
C CYS A 31 -4.32 11.31 -4.53
N TRP A 32 -4.41 12.05 -3.42
CA TRP A 32 -3.83 13.40 -3.21
C TRP A 32 -4.00 14.39 -4.39
N GLY A 33 -5.14 14.29 -5.08
CA GLY A 33 -5.57 15.23 -6.13
C GLY A 33 -5.44 14.72 -7.57
N ARG A 34 -4.88 13.53 -7.82
CA ARG A 34 -4.80 12.96 -9.18
C ARG A 34 -5.72 11.73 -9.34
N SER A 35 -6.60 11.79 -10.33
CA SER A 35 -7.66 10.80 -10.61
C SER A 35 -7.84 10.42 -12.09
N SER A 36 -6.89 10.80 -12.95
CA SER A 36 -6.99 10.59 -14.39
C SER A 36 -5.64 10.22 -15.04
N GLY A 37 -5.74 9.67 -16.25
CA GLY A 37 -4.62 9.13 -17.02
C GLY A 37 -4.19 7.73 -16.57
N GLY A 38 -3.08 7.26 -17.14
CA GLY A 38 -2.49 5.96 -16.82
C GLY A 38 -3.24 4.77 -17.42
N ARG A 39 -2.92 3.58 -16.92
CA ARG A 39 -3.50 2.30 -17.34
C ARG A 39 -4.30 1.66 -16.21
N ASN A 40 -5.40 1.01 -16.54
CA ASN A 40 -6.09 0.10 -15.64
C ASN A 40 -5.17 -1.12 -15.39
N ILE A 41 -4.86 -1.39 -14.12
CA ILE A 41 -3.93 -2.45 -13.73
C ILE A 41 -4.60 -3.58 -12.94
N CYS A 42 -5.79 -3.34 -12.41
CA CYS A 42 -6.59 -4.38 -11.76
C CYS A 42 -8.06 -4.01 -11.77
N SER A 43 -8.93 -5.02 -11.80
CA SER A 43 -10.37 -4.83 -11.71
C SER A 43 -11.04 -5.99 -10.98
N GLY A 44 -12.07 -5.70 -10.19
CA GLY A 44 -12.83 -6.71 -9.46
C GLY A 44 -14.23 -6.23 -9.09
N SER A 45 -15.14 -7.17 -8.85
CA SER A 45 -16.48 -6.86 -8.36
C SER A 45 -16.43 -6.54 -6.86
N GLY A 46 -16.98 -5.39 -6.44
CA GLY A 46 -16.97 -4.91 -5.05
C GLY A 46 -18.16 -3.99 -4.74
N SER A 47 -18.34 -3.64 -3.46
CA SER A 47 -19.32 -2.62 -3.04
C SER A 47 -18.70 -1.23 -3.09
N SER A 48 -19.14 -0.38 -4.03
CA SER A 48 -18.67 1.02 -4.11
C SER A 48 -19.05 1.84 -2.89
N SER A 49 -20.20 1.55 -2.26
CA SER A 49 -20.62 2.22 -1.02
C SER A 49 -19.64 1.93 0.11
N GLN A 50 -19.17 0.67 0.22
CA GLN A 50 -18.14 0.28 1.18
C GLN A 50 -16.79 0.92 0.83
N ALA A 51 -16.38 0.87 -0.45
CA ALA A 51 -15.15 1.52 -0.91
C ALA A 51 -15.18 3.03 -0.62
N ASN A 52 -16.34 3.67 -0.84
CA ASN A 52 -16.57 5.07 -0.56
C ASN A 52 -16.44 5.37 0.94
N CYS A 53 -17.09 4.58 1.80
CA CYS A 53 -16.93 4.68 3.26
C CYS A 53 -15.46 4.58 3.67
N ILE A 54 -14.73 3.58 3.15
CA ILE A 54 -13.31 3.38 3.44
C ILE A 54 -12.52 4.62 3.03
N SER A 55 -12.79 5.18 1.86
CA SER A 55 -12.05 6.31 1.30
C SER A 55 -12.17 7.63 2.10
N GLN A 56 -13.25 7.80 2.87
CA GLN A 56 -13.58 9.07 3.54
C GLN A 56 -12.53 9.51 4.58
N PRO A 57 -12.40 10.83 4.83
CA PRO A 57 -13.20 11.94 4.24
C PRO A 57 -12.65 12.50 2.92
N SER A 58 -11.42 12.15 2.54
CA SER A 58 -10.67 12.86 1.50
C SER A 58 -10.11 11.93 0.42
N SER A 59 -10.69 10.74 0.25
CA SER A 59 -10.13 9.65 -0.58
C SER A 59 -8.77 9.12 -0.12
N HIS A 60 -8.33 9.46 1.11
CA HIS A 60 -7.04 9.01 1.67
C HIS A 60 -7.14 7.67 2.41
N ALA A 61 -8.35 7.15 2.62
CA ALA A 61 -8.57 5.86 3.30
C ALA A 61 -7.88 5.71 4.67
N GLY A 62 -7.78 6.80 5.42
CA GLY A 62 -7.09 6.83 6.72
C GLY A 62 -5.56 6.67 6.63
N ILE A 63 -4.96 6.89 5.46
CA ILE A 63 -3.51 6.98 5.28
C ILE A 63 -3.06 8.42 5.55
N ILE A 64 -2.00 8.56 6.33
CA ILE A 64 -1.23 9.78 6.50
C ILE A 64 -0.04 9.68 5.54
N TYR A 65 -0.06 10.48 4.47
CA TYR A 65 0.91 10.36 3.38
C TYR A 65 2.35 10.38 3.90
N GLY A 66 3.16 9.42 3.46
CA GLY A 66 4.57 9.31 3.83
C GLY A 66 4.82 8.79 5.26
N ILE A 67 3.82 8.85 6.15
CA ILE A 67 3.95 8.36 7.53
C ILE A 67 3.41 6.94 7.66
N THR A 68 2.17 6.72 7.21
CA THR A 68 1.49 5.41 7.35
C THR A 68 1.25 4.71 6.01
N GLY A 69 1.59 5.36 4.89
CA GLY A 69 1.51 4.79 3.55
C GLY A 69 1.59 5.85 2.45
N VAL A 70 1.50 5.37 1.20
CA VAL A 70 1.45 6.22 0.00
C VAL A 70 0.24 5.86 -0.87
N CYS A 71 0.25 6.25 -2.15
CA CYS A 71 -0.87 6.01 -3.06
C CYS A 71 -1.20 4.54 -3.25
N HIS A 72 -0.21 3.65 -3.20
CA HIS A 72 -0.43 2.23 -3.33
C HIS A 72 -1.32 1.68 -2.21
N GLN A 73 -0.97 1.99 -0.95
CA GLN A 73 -1.73 1.56 0.22
C GLN A 73 -3.13 2.18 0.25
N THR A 74 -3.23 3.45 -0.15
CA THR A 74 -4.52 4.14 -0.26
C THR A 74 -5.44 3.45 -1.27
N ALA A 75 -4.94 3.18 -2.47
CA ALA A 75 -5.70 2.48 -3.50
C ALA A 75 -6.08 1.06 -3.07
N ASN A 76 -5.17 0.31 -2.45
CA ASN A 76 -5.44 -1.02 -1.91
C ASN A 76 -6.54 -1.02 -0.85
N ARG A 77 -6.52 -0.08 0.09
CA ARG A 77 -7.59 0.06 1.10
C ARG A 77 -8.95 0.28 0.44
N ILE A 78 -9.03 1.15 -0.56
CA ILE A 78 -10.28 1.42 -1.30
C ILE A 78 -10.73 0.20 -2.11
N LEU A 79 -9.78 -0.56 -2.68
CA LEU A 79 -10.05 -1.79 -3.44
C LEU A 79 -10.38 -3.00 -2.57
N TRP A 80 -10.26 -2.91 -1.23
CA TRP A 80 -10.55 -3.98 -0.29
C TRP A 80 -11.85 -4.75 -0.59
N PRO A 81 -13.01 -4.10 -0.86
CA PRO A 81 -14.26 -4.80 -1.16
C PRO A 81 -14.21 -5.68 -2.41
N SER A 82 -13.28 -5.42 -3.33
CA SER A 82 -13.11 -6.20 -4.57
C SER A 82 -12.04 -7.27 -4.48
N ARG A 83 -11.30 -7.35 -3.36
CA ARG A 83 -10.16 -8.27 -3.16
C ARG A 83 -9.09 -8.13 -4.25
N LYS A 84 -8.83 -6.89 -4.68
CA LYS A 84 -7.80 -6.54 -5.67
C LYS A 84 -6.75 -5.62 -5.05
N LEU A 85 -5.53 -5.69 -5.60
CA LEU A 85 -4.43 -4.79 -5.26
C LEU A 85 -3.94 -4.08 -6.51
N VAL A 86 -3.25 -2.95 -6.31
CA VAL A 86 -2.46 -2.28 -7.34
C VAL A 86 -1.05 -2.87 -7.47
N SER A 87 -0.92 -4.19 -7.30
CA SER A 87 0.35 -4.95 -7.27
C SER A 87 1.19 -4.83 -8.53
N ALA A 88 0.55 -4.54 -9.67
CA ALA A 88 1.19 -4.33 -10.96
C ALA A 88 1.67 -2.89 -11.20
N ALA A 89 1.50 -1.98 -10.22
CA ALA A 89 2.10 -0.65 -10.24
C ALA A 89 3.61 -0.74 -10.01
N ARG A 90 4.39 0.05 -10.77
CA ARG A 90 5.84 0.12 -10.56
C ARG A 90 6.16 0.68 -9.18
N GLY A 91 7.10 0.05 -8.47
CA GLY A 91 7.45 0.43 -7.09
C GLY A 91 6.47 -0.07 -6.01
N TYR A 92 5.41 -0.80 -6.39
CA TYR A 92 4.45 -1.37 -5.44
C TYR A 92 5.13 -2.18 -4.33
N TRP A 93 5.86 -3.22 -4.71
CA TRP A 93 6.49 -4.16 -3.78
C TRP A 93 7.53 -3.49 -2.87
N ALA A 94 8.22 -2.49 -3.40
CA ALA A 94 9.18 -1.70 -2.62
C ALA A 94 8.45 -0.84 -1.57
N SER A 95 7.31 -0.22 -1.92
CA SER A 95 6.50 0.49 -0.94
C SER A 95 5.85 -0.44 0.09
N SER A 96 5.51 -1.68 -0.29
CA SER A 96 5.00 -2.70 0.64
C SER A 96 6.05 -3.17 1.64
N LEU A 97 7.35 -3.13 1.28
CA LEU A 97 8.41 -3.34 2.28
C LEU A 97 8.32 -2.30 3.40
N ALA A 98 8.11 -1.03 3.06
CA ALA A 98 8.10 0.07 4.03
C ALA A 98 6.78 0.21 4.81
N TYR A 99 5.65 -0.07 4.18
CA TYR A 99 4.33 0.21 4.78
C TYR A 99 3.39 -1.01 4.83
N GLY A 100 3.78 -2.15 4.27
CA GLY A 100 2.84 -3.24 3.99
C GLY A 100 1.81 -2.90 2.91
N THR A 101 0.86 -3.80 2.71
CA THR A 101 -0.11 -3.77 1.61
C THR A 101 -1.19 -2.74 1.86
N TYR A 102 -1.60 -2.59 3.13
CA TYR A 102 -2.65 -1.66 3.54
C TYR A 102 -2.12 -0.54 4.44
N GLY A 103 -0.82 -0.26 4.47
CA GLY A 103 -0.25 0.80 5.30
C GLY A 103 0.15 0.31 6.70
N SER A 104 1.07 1.02 7.34
CA SER A 104 1.70 0.60 8.59
C SER A 104 0.84 0.86 9.83
N ASP A 105 -0.20 1.70 9.72
CA ASP A 105 -1.20 1.88 10.77
C ASP A 105 -2.28 0.80 10.69
N ILE A 106 -1.91 -0.39 11.16
CA ILE A 106 -2.74 -1.59 11.17
C ILE A 106 -3.96 -1.41 12.05
N VAL A 107 -3.82 -0.76 13.21
CA VAL A 107 -4.92 -0.56 14.15
C VAL A 107 -6.02 0.29 13.52
N ALA A 108 -5.65 1.45 12.95
CA ALA A 108 -6.62 2.31 12.27
C ALA A 108 -7.23 1.62 11.04
N TRP A 109 -6.46 0.80 10.33
CA TRP A 109 -6.97 0.04 9.20
C TRP A 109 -8.05 -0.97 9.61
N LEU A 110 -7.77 -1.80 10.62
CA LEU A 110 -8.71 -2.82 11.08
C LEU A 110 -10.00 -2.20 11.64
N ALA A 111 -9.89 -1.10 12.39
CA ALA A 111 -11.05 -0.36 12.86
C ALA A 111 -11.89 0.17 11.68
N ARG A 112 -11.24 0.65 10.60
CA ARG A 112 -11.91 1.18 9.41
C ARG A 112 -12.64 0.10 8.62
N ILE A 113 -12.04 -1.07 8.39
CA ILE A 113 -12.75 -2.16 7.70
C ILE A 113 -13.94 -2.65 8.52
N ALA A 114 -13.82 -2.72 9.85
CA ALA A 114 -14.91 -3.10 10.73
C ALA A 114 -16.07 -2.09 10.62
N ALA A 115 -15.78 -0.79 10.75
CA ALA A 115 -16.78 0.27 10.64
C ALA A 115 -17.48 0.31 9.28
N CYS A 116 -16.74 0.11 8.18
CA CYS A 116 -17.31 0.17 6.84
C CYS A 116 -17.94 -1.14 6.35
N SER A 117 -17.70 -2.28 7.02
CA SER A 117 -18.27 -3.58 6.65
C SER A 117 -19.81 -3.62 6.73
N LEU A 118 -20.40 -2.74 7.56
CA LEU A 118 -21.84 -2.65 7.78
C LEU A 118 -22.55 -1.73 6.77
N VAL A 119 -21.80 -1.04 5.91
CA VAL A 119 -22.38 -0.12 4.92
C VAL A 119 -23.08 -0.93 3.84
N LYS A 120 -24.42 -0.83 3.81
CA LYS A 120 -25.24 -1.41 2.76
C LYS A 120 -24.96 -0.71 1.44
N THR A 121 -25.01 -1.47 0.34
CA THR A 121 -24.91 -0.89 -1.00
C THR A 121 -26.16 -0.07 -1.27
N ASP A 122 -26.07 1.26 -1.15
CA ASP A 122 -27.13 2.13 -1.64
C ASP A 122 -27.14 2.09 -3.16
N ARG A 123 -28.17 1.45 -3.72
CA ARG A 123 -28.48 1.46 -5.17
C ARG A 123 -28.80 2.86 -5.71
N ALA A 124 -28.82 3.89 -4.86
CA ALA A 124 -29.33 5.21 -5.18
C ALA A 124 -28.33 6.15 -5.86
N ALA A 125 -27.04 5.79 -5.99
CA ALA A 125 -26.11 6.53 -6.85
C ALA A 125 -26.31 6.11 -8.31
N LYS A 126 -27.45 6.48 -8.90
CA LYS A 126 -27.60 6.50 -10.37
C LYS A 126 -26.74 7.65 -10.91
N ALA A 127 -25.57 7.31 -11.44
CA ALA A 127 -24.80 8.27 -12.22
C ALA A 127 -25.52 8.55 -13.55
N ALA A 128 -26.10 9.76 -13.65
CA ALA A 128 -26.16 10.46 -14.92
C ALA A 128 -24.72 10.90 -15.28
N VAL A 129 -23.90 9.96 -15.75
CA VAL A 129 -22.58 10.26 -16.32
C VAL A 129 -22.40 9.36 -17.55
N MET A 130 -22.00 10.01 -18.64
CA MET A 130 -21.86 9.47 -19.99
C MET A 130 -21.23 8.08 -20.02
N ALA A 131 -21.76 7.22 -20.90
CA ALA A 131 -21.24 5.88 -21.16
C ALA A 131 -19.70 5.94 -21.25
N PRO A 132 -18.97 5.15 -20.45
CA PRO A 132 -17.53 5.18 -20.51
C PRO A 132 -17.11 4.69 -21.91
N ALA A 133 -16.20 5.42 -22.55
CA ALA A 133 -15.42 4.87 -23.65
C ALA A 133 -14.91 3.48 -23.22
N LYS A 134 -14.89 2.49 -24.14
CA LYS A 134 -14.40 1.13 -23.87
C LYS A 134 -13.01 1.17 -23.21
N GLU A 135 -12.96 1.22 -21.89
CA GLU A 135 -11.72 1.18 -21.12
C GLU A 135 -11.17 -0.24 -21.24
N ARG A 136 -9.87 -0.36 -21.56
CA ARG A 136 -9.21 -1.65 -21.69
C ARG A 136 -9.26 -2.38 -20.34
N GLU A 137 -9.77 -3.60 -20.33
CA GLU A 137 -9.78 -4.42 -19.12
C GLU A 137 -8.36 -4.70 -18.64
N ALA A 138 -8.19 -4.75 -17.32
CA ALA A 138 -6.93 -5.18 -16.73
C ALA A 138 -6.71 -6.67 -17.03
N ALA A 139 -5.44 -7.08 -17.12
CA ALA A 139 -5.12 -8.49 -17.24
C ALA A 139 -5.71 -9.27 -16.05
N PRO A 140 -6.20 -10.50 -16.28
CA PRO A 140 -6.69 -11.34 -15.19
C PRO A 140 -5.57 -11.63 -14.19
N GLN A 141 -5.95 -11.73 -12.92
CA GLN A 141 -5.04 -12.05 -11.83
C GLN A 141 -4.47 -13.46 -12.01
N SER A 142 -3.16 -13.61 -11.83
CA SER A 142 -2.52 -14.94 -11.90
C SER A 142 -2.97 -15.84 -10.74
N ALA A 143 -2.89 -17.16 -10.91
CA ALA A 143 -3.20 -18.11 -9.83
C ALA A 143 -2.31 -17.89 -8.59
N GLY A 144 -1.03 -17.60 -8.78
CA GLY A 144 -0.10 -17.29 -7.68
C GLY A 144 -0.50 -16.02 -6.93
N GLU A 145 -0.89 -14.97 -7.66
CA GLU A 145 -1.35 -13.72 -7.03
C GLU A 145 -2.68 -13.93 -6.28
N LYS A 146 -3.56 -14.80 -6.78
CA LYS A 146 -4.79 -15.17 -6.08
C LYS A 146 -4.48 -15.87 -4.75
N SER A 147 -3.59 -16.85 -4.77
CA SER A 147 -3.15 -17.56 -3.56
C SER A 147 -2.48 -16.63 -2.54
N TYR A 148 -1.60 -15.73 -3.01
CA TYR A 148 -1.00 -14.69 -2.18
C TYR A 148 -2.08 -13.82 -1.51
N MET A 149 -3.08 -13.37 -2.27
CA MET A 149 -4.17 -12.55 -1.76
C MET A 149 -5.05 -13.24 -0.72
N GLU A 150 -5.35 -14.53 -0.92
CA GLU A 150 -6.12 -15.32 0.03
C GLU A 150 -5.37 -15.46 1.36
N ARG A 151 -4.06 -15.74 1.31
CA ARG A 151 -3.21 -15.82 2.51
C ARG A 151 -3.06 -14.48 3.20
N LEU A 152 -2.92 -13.41 2.44
CA LEU A 152 -2.86 -12.05 2.96
C LEU A 152 -4.17 -11.68 3.67
N GLN A 153 -5.33 -11.99 3.09
CA GLN A 153 -6.62 -11.73 3.73
C GLN A 153 -6.76 -12.51 5.03
N ALA A 154 -6.44 -13.81 5.01
CA ALA A 154 -6.46 -14.65 6.21
C ALA A 154 -5.56 -14.08 7.33
N LEU A 155 -4.40 -13.53 6.97
CA LEU A 155 -3.50 -12.87 7.93
C LEU A 155 -4.16 -11.66 8.61
N TYR A 156 -4.80 -10.78 7.84
CA TYR A 156 -5.48 -9.60 8.39
C TYR A 156 -6.78 -9.94 9.14
N GLU A 157 -7.53 -10.95 8.69
CA GLU A 157 -8.72 -11.45 9.39
C GLU A 157 -8.36 -12.06 10.74
N LYS A 158 -7.26 -12.82 10.80
CA LYS A 158 -6.72 -13.36 12.07
C LYS A 158 -6.35 -12.24 13.04
N GLU A 159 -5.66 -11.20 12.56
CA GLU A 159 -5.28 -10.05 13.39
C GLU A 159 -6.52 -9.26 13.87
N ALA A 160 -7.54 -9.13 13.02
CA ALA A 160 -8.80 -8.48 13.39
C ALA A 160 -9.57 -9.25 14.48
N ALA A 161 -9.47 -10.58 14.48
CA ALA A 161 -10.14 -11.45 15.45
C ALA A 161 -9.35 -11.63 16.75
N ALA A 162 -8.08 -11.22 16.81
CA ALA A 162 -7.25 -11.39 17.99
C ALA A 162 -7.76 -10.53 19.16
N PRO A 163 -7.99 -11.10 20.36
CA PRO A 163 -8.41 -10.33 21.52
C PRO A 163 -7.30 -9.35 21.90
N ARG A 164 -7.53 -8.06 21.68
CA ARG A 164 -6.61 -7.01 22.13
C ARG A 164 -6.88 -6.73 23.58
N THR A 165 -6.00 -7.19 24.46
CA THR A 165 -5.86 -6.59 25.78
C THR A 165 -5.48 -5.13 25.56
N LEU A 166 -6.41 -4.22 25.89
CA LEU A 166 -6.18 -2.79 26.02
C LEU A 166 -5.19 -2.56 27.17
N MET A 167 -3.92 -2.92 26.98
CA MET A 167 -2.86 -2.57 27.91
C MET A 167 -2.39 -1.15 27.55
N PRO A 168 -2.63 -0.15 28.42
CA PRO A 168 -2.06 1.17 28.23
C PRO A 168 -0.54 1.04 28.43
N GLY A 169 0.23 1.27 27.37
CA GLY A 169 1.70 1.26 27.42
C GLY A 169 2.40 0.08 26.75
N GLY A 170 1.69 -0.77 26.02
CA GLY A 170 2.32 -1.84 25.21
C GLY A 170 3.20 -1.24 24.11
N LYS A 171 4.51 -1.43 24.21
CA LYS A 171 5.49 -1.16 23.14
C LYS A 171 4.96 -1.74 21.81
N GLY A 172 4.97 -0.96 20.74
CA GLY A 172 4.32 -1.24 19.45
C GLY A 172 4.83 -2.46 18.66
N GLY A 173 4.72 -3.66 19.21
CA GLY A 173 5.17 -4.93 18.60
C GLY A 173 4.19 -5.53 17.60
N ALA A 174 2.88 -5.44 17.83
CA ALA A 174 1.86 -6.05 16.96
C ALA A 174 1.91 -5.58 15.49
N PRO A 175 2.16 -4.28 15.19
CA PRO A 175 2.31 -3.85 13.80
C PRO A 175 3.57 -4.42 13.11
N ALA A 176 4.68 -4.56 13.84
CA ALA A 176 5.94 -5.06 13.28
C ALA A 176 5.89 -6.56 12.97
N GLU A 177 5.23 -7.35 13.82
CA GLU A 177 5.03 -8.78 13.60
C GLU A 177 4.15 -9.05 12.37
N LEU A 178 3.03 -8.33 12.23
CA LEU A 178 2.15 -8.47 11.07
C LEU A 178 2.86 -8.09 9.77
N LEU A 179 3.62 -6.98 9.76
CA LEU A 179 4.38 -6.55 8.58
C LEU A 179 5.50 -7.52 8.22
N GLY A 180 6.15 -8.14 9.21
CA GLY A 180 7.13 -9.21 8.99
C GLY A 180 6.48 -10.47 8.39
N ALA A 181 5.32 -10.88 8.90
CA ALA A 181 4.55 -11.99 8.33
C ALA A 181 4.07 -11.69 6.90
N GLU A 182 3.71 -10.43 6.61
CA GLU A 182 3.37 -10.00 5.27
C GLU A 182 4.58 -10.05 4.32
N LEU A 183 5.76 -9.65 4.80
CA LEU A 183 7.00 -9.77 4.05
C LEU A 183 7.31 -11.25 3.72
N ASP A 184 7.10 -12.18 4.65
CA ASP A 184 7.26 -13.61 4.39
C ASP A 184 6.31 -14.10 3.26
N LEU A 185 5.04 -13.65 3.26
CA LEU A 185 4.11 -13.95 2.16
C LEU A 185 4.57 -13.36 0.83
N MET A 186 5.13 -12.14 0.85
CA MET A 186 5.65 -11.47 -0.34
C MET A 186 6.87 -12.21 -0.90
N LEU A 187 7.80 -12.65 -0.04
CA LEU A 187 8.99 -13.41 -0.44
C LEU A 187 8.60 -14.74 -1.08
N ASP A 188 7.70 -15.49 -0.44
CA ASP A 188 7.20 -16.76 -0.99
C ASP A 188 6.50 -16.57 -2.34
N TYR A 189 5.68 -15.52 -2.48
CA TYR A 189 5.02 -15.24 -3.75
C TYR A 189 5.99 -14.83 -4.87
N ARG A 190 6.92 -13.92 -4.58
CA ARG A 190 7.78 -13.29 -5.60
C ARG A 190 9.01 -14.13 -5.94
N LEU A 191 9.56 -14.81 -4.94
CA LEU A 191 10.82 -15.54 -5.05
C LEU A 191 10.62 -17.05 -4.89
N GLY A 192 9.59 -17.48 -4.15
CA GLY A 192 9.34 -18.88 -3.85
C GLY A 192 10.52 -19.51 -3.11
N LYS A 193 10.86 -20.74 -3.46
CA LYS A 193 12.00 -21.49 -2.86
C LYS A 193 13.39 -20.89 -3.14
N ARG A 194 13.49 -19.75 -3.84
CA ARG A 194 14.76 -19.08 -4.14
C ARG A 194 15.31 -18.25 -2.97
N VAL A 195 14.53 -18.05 -1.91
CA VAL A 195 14.97 -17.36 -0.69
C VAL A 195 15.34 -18.39 0.35
N THR A 196 16.56 -18.28 0.89
CA THR A 196 16.98 -19.05 2.07
C THR A 196 16.37 -18.44 3.32
N ASP A 197 16.23 -19.24 4.38
CA ASP A 197 15.73 -18.76 5.67
C ASP A 197 16.57 -17.58 6.21
N ASP A 198 17.89 -17.62 6.01
CA ASP A 198 18.82 -16.55 6.39
C ASP A 198 18.54 -15.25 5.62
N ALA A 199 18.36 -15.32 4.30
CA ALA A 199 18.06 -14.14 3.49
C ALA A 199 16.69 -13.54 3.85
N GLY A 200 15.70 -14.40 4.13
CA GLY A 200 14.39 -13.96 4.62
C GLY A 200 14.47 -13.26 5.98
N ALA A 201 15.25 -13.82 6.92
CA ALA A 201 15.48 -13.22 8.23
C ALA A 201 16.21 -11.87 8.12
N GLU A 202 17.23 -11.76 7.27
CA GLU A 202 17.96 -10.52 7.06
C GLU A 202 17.07 -9.42 6.45
N LEU A 203 16.23 -9.75 5.47
CA LEU A 203 15.28 -8.80 4.89
C LEU A 203 14.24 -8.31 5.92
N LYS A 204 13.75 -9.20 6.79
CA LYS A 204 12.90 -8.79 7.93
C LYS A 204 13.63 -7.85 8.89
N GLY A 205 14.90 -8.13 9.18
CA GLY A 205 15.73 -7.22 9.98
C GLY A 205 15.88 -5.84 9.34
N LEU A 206 16.09 -5.79 8.02
CA LEU A 206 16.13 -4.53 7.27
C LEU A 206 14.79 -3.78 7.31
N GLN A 207 13.66 -4.48 7.14
CA GLN A 207 12.33 -3.91 7.26
C GLN A 207 12.08 -3.31 8.65
N GLN A 208 12.37 -4.06 9.71
CA GLN A 208 12.19 -3.60 11.09
C GLN A 208 13.03 -2.37 11.39
N LYS A 209 14.28 -2.33 10.91
CA LYS A 209 15.16 -1.17 11.06
C LYS A 209 14.60 0.06 10.34
N LEU A 210 14.13 -0.10 9.11
CA LEU A 210 13.51 0.98 8.34
C LEU A 210 12.26 1.51 9.07
N LEU A 211 11.37 0.63 9.54
CA LEU A 211 10.17 1.00 10.28
C LEU A 211 10.50 1.79 11.55
N ALA A 212 11.49 1.36 12.33
CA ALA A 212 11.93 2.06 13.54
C ALA A 212 12.50 3.46 13.22
N GLN A 213 13.25 3.60 12.13
CA GLN A 213 13.76 4.89 11.67
C GLN A 213 12.63 5.82 11.22
N MET A 214 11.66 5.29 10.47
CA MET A 214 10.49 6.05 10.02
C MET A 214 9.61 6.50 11.20
N ASP A 215 9.44 5.66 12.22
CA ASP A 215 8.75 6.02 13.47
C ASP A 215 9.49 7.14 14.22
N SER A 216 10.81 7.03 14.35
CA SER A 216 11.63 8.08 14.98
C SER A 216 11.56 9.41 14.23
N LEU A 217 11.65 9.39 12.89
CA LEU A 217 11.49 10.58 12.07
C LEU A 217 10.06 11.13 12.16
N GLY A 218 9.07 10.26 12.27
CA GLY A 218 7.65 10.63 12.37
C GLY A 218 7.38 11.39 13.66
N LYS A 219 7.95 10.94 14.78
CA LYS A 219 7.93 11.67 16.05
C LYS A 219 8.54 13.06 15.92
N GLY A 220 9.70 13.16 15.27
CA GLY A 220 10.36 14.45 15.00
C GLY A 220 9.51 15.39 14.13
N LEU A 221 8.76 14.85 13.17
CA LEU A 221 7.81 15.64 12.38
C LEU A 221 6.66 16.14 13.26
N TYR A 222 6.06 15.29 14.09
CA TYR A 222 4.94 15.67 14.96
C TYR A 222 5.33 16.62 16.10
N SER A 223 6.58 16.56 16.58
CA SER A 223 7.13 17.52 17.55
C SER A 223 7.61 18.83 16.91
N ASN A 224 7.57 18.94 15.57
CA ASN A 224 8.14 20.05 14.80
C ASN A 224 9.68 20.20 14.92
N ASP A 225 10.39 19.14 15.32
CA ASP A 225 11.86 19.11 15.34
C ASP A 225 12.45 19.03 13.92
N ILE A 226 11.68 18.48 12.97
CA ILE A 226 12.00 18.47 11.54
C ILE A 226 10.79 18.89 10.70
N THR A 227 11.06 19.51 9.56
CA THR A 227 10.03 19.89 8.58
C THR A 227 9.56 18.68 7.76
N ALA A 228 8.39 18.80 7.12
CA ALA A 228 7.87 17.80 6.19
C ALA A 228 8.84 17.49 5.03
N ALA A 229 9.57 18.49 4.53
CA ALA A 229 10.59 18.31 3.50
C ALA A 229 11.76 17.47 4.03
N GLN A 230 12.30 17.81 5.20
CA GLN A 230 13.38 17.07 5.84
C GLN A 230 12.96 15.63 6.17
N TYR A 231 11.71 15.40 6.58
CA TYR A 231 11.17 14.05 6.76
C TYR A 231 11.22 13.24 5.46
N ALA A 232 10.67 13.79 4.36
CA ALA A 232 10.65 13.09 3.07
C ALA A 232 12.06 12.75 2.58
N ASP A 233 13.00 13.70 2.67
CA ASP A 233 14.37 13.50 2.24
C ASP A 233 15.07 12.40 3.04
N ARG A 234 14.96 12.44 4.37
CA ARG A 234 15.58 11.44 5.26
C ARG A 234 14.97 10.05 5.09
N VAL A 235 13.64 9.94 4.97
CA VAL A 235 13.01 8.64 4.71
C VAL A 235 13.40 8.09 3.36
N ASN A 236 13.43 8.90 2.31
CA ASN A 236 13.86 8.47 0.98
C ASN A 236 15.34 8.01 0.98
N GLU A 237 16.20 8.67 1.74
CA GLU A 237 17.60 8.25 1.92
C GLU A 237 17.71 6.89 2.64
N GLN A 238 17.03 6.71 3.78
CA GLN A 238 17.03 5.44 4.51
C GLN A 238 16.41 4.30 3.69
N PHE A 239 15.38 4.61 2.92
CA PHE A 239 14.76 3.65 2.01
C PHE A 239 15.71 3.22 0.90
N ALA A 240 16.40 4.17 0.26
CA ALA A 240 17.40 3.87 -0.77
C ALA A 240 18.55 3.00 -0.22
N GLU A 241 19.03 3.29 0.98
CA GLU A 241 20.04 2.46 1.65
C GLU A 241 19.52 1.06 1.98
N THR A 242 18.27 0.95 2.42
CA THR A 242 17.60 -0.34 2.65
C THR A 242 17.53 -1.17 1.37
N LEU A 243 17.15 -0.56 0.24
CA LEU A 243 17.12 -1.24 -1.05
C LEU A 243 18.51 -1.68 -1.51
N LYS A 244 19.54 -0.86 -1.32
CA LYS A 244 20.95 -1.25 -1.62
C LYS A 244 21.38 -2.47 -0.81
N ARG A 245 20.98 -2.55 0.47
CA ARG A 245 21.27 -3.73 1.30
C ARG A 245 20.48 -4.94 0.83
N ALA A 246 19.21 -4.78 0.46
CA ALA A 246 18.43 -5.87 -0.10
C ALA A 246 19.07 -6.45 -1.39
N VAL A 247 19.72 -5.64 -2.23
CA VAL A 247 20.53 -6.14 -3.37
C VAL A 247 21.67 -7.04 -2.90
N ARG A 248 22.35 -6.71 -1.79
CA ARG A 248 23.44 -7.53 -1.24
C ARG A 248 22.94 -8.87 -0.71
N VAL A 249 21.75 -8.89 -0.10
CA VAL A 249 21.11 -10.12 0.42
C VAL A 249 20.62 -11.02 -0.70
N LEU A 250 19.92 -10.46 -1.68
CA LEU A 250 19.19 -11.23 -2.70
C LEU A 250 19.96 -11.45 -4.01
N GLY A 251 21.04 -10.70 -4.22
CA GLY A 251 21.65 -10.51 -5.53
C GLY A 251 20.74 -9.73 -6.50
N PRO A 252 21.24 -9.36 -7.69
CA PRO A 252 20.51 -8.54 -8.65
C PRO A 252 19.20 -9.17 -9.17
N GLU A 253 19.22 -10.48 -9.45
CA GLU A 253 18.05 -11.20 -9.96
C GLU A 253 16.96 -11.36 -8.89
N GLY A 254 17.36 -11.70 -7.65
CA GLY A 254 16.44 -11.81 -6.52
C GLY A 254 15.83 -10.45 -6.18
N TYR A 255 16.63 -9.38 -6.18
CA TYR A 255 16.14 -8.01 -6.01
C TYR A 255 15.10 -7.63 -7.07
N SER A 256 15.44 -7.83 -8.35
CA SER A 256 14.57 -7.46 -9.47
C SER A 256 13.29 -8.29 -9.48
N SER A 257 13.39 -9.58 -9.13
CA SER A 257 12.23 -10.45 -8.96
C SER A 257 11.35 -10.01 -7.80
N LEU A 258 11.93 -9.62 -6.66
CA LEU A 258 11.16 -9.18 -5.49
C LEU A 258 10.45 -7.86 -5.76
N PHE A 259 11.20 -6.82 -6.14
CA PHE A 259 10.68 -5.45 -6.20
C PHE A 259 10.11 -5.06 -7.57
N GLY A 260 10.40 -5.82 -8.62
CA GLY A 260 9.93 -5.53 -9.98
C GLY A 260 10.61 -4.31 -10.62
N VAL A 261 11.80 -3.95 -10.16
CA VAL A 261 12.62 -2.83 -10.65
C VAL A 261 14.09 -3.23 -10.75
N ALA A 262 14.84 -2.55 -11.63
CA ALA A 262 16.28 -2.81 -11.79
C ALA A 262 17.11 -2.27 -10.62
N VAL A 263 18.29 -2.85 -10.39
CA VAL A 263 19.18 -2.51 -9.25
C VAL A 263 19.73 -1.08 -9.28
N ASP A 264 19.84 -0.49 -10.46
CA ASP A 264 20.34 0.87 -10.71
C ASP A 264 19.22 1.91 -10.76
N GLU A 265 17.96 1.46 -10.68
CA GLU A 265 16.81 2.32 -10.76
C GLU A 265 16.62 3.10 -9.46
N ARG A 266 16.69 4.43 -9.55
CA ARG A 266 16.38 5.29 -8.41
C ARG A 266 14.87 5.27 -8.14
N MET A 267 14.51 4.92 -6.91
CA MET A 267 13.14 4.97 -6.42
C MET A 267 13.04 5.87 -5.20
N LEU A 268 12.04 6.75 -5.20
CA LEU A 268 11.63 7.54 -4.05
C LEU A 268 10.35 6.92 -3.48
N LEU A 269 10.36 6.68 -2.17
CA LEU A 269 9.20 6.18 -1.45
C LEU A 269 8.14 7.27 -1.28
N ILE A 270 8.59 8.50 -0.98
CA ILE A 270 7.75 9.65 -0.67
C ILE A 270 7.98 10.74 -1.72
N ASP A 271 6.91 11.27 -2.31
CA ASP A 271 6.94 12.50 -3.11
C ASP A 271 7.07 13.70 -2.16
N PRO A 272 8.20 14.44 -2.17
CA PRO A 272 8.39 15.57 -1.26
C PRO A 272 7.38 16.70 -1.47
N LYS A 273 6.85 16.88 -2.69
CA LYS A 273 5.85 17.91 -2.99
C LYS A 273 4.50 17.57 -2.36
N ILE A 274 4.09 16.31 -2.43
CA ILE A 274 2.87 15.86 -1.75
C ILE A 274 3.08 15.96 -0.24
N MET A 275 4.21 15.47 0.27
CA MET A 275 4.56 15.54 1.70
C MET A 275 4.45 16.97 2.24
N VAL A 276 5.13 17.92 1.60
CA VAL A 276 5.07 19.34 1.99
C VAL A 276 3.68 19.92 1.85
N LYS A 277 2.88 19.52 0.85
CA LYS A 277 1.54 20.07 0.64
C LYS A 277 0.55 19.63 1.73
N VAL A 278 0.66 18.40 2.21
CA VAL A 278 -0.36 17.78 3.08
C VAL A 278 -0.03 17.85 4.57
N HIS A 279 1.21 18.20 4.90
CA HIS A 279 1.71 18.39 6.28
C HIS A 279 2.14 19.84 6.53
N LYS A 280 1.40 20.81 5.95
CA LYS A 280 1.54 22.23 6.29
C LYS A 280 0.74 22.59 7.52
#